data_AF-Q382I7-F1
#
_entry.id   AF-Q382I7-F1
#
_cell.length_a   1.000
_cell.length_b   1.000
_cell.length_c   1.000
_cell.angle_alpha   90.00
_cell.angle_beta   90.00
_cell.angle_gamma   90.00
#
_symmetry.space_group_name_H-M   'P 1'
#
loop_
_entity.id
_entity.type
_entity.pdbx_description
1 polymer ?
#
loop_
_entity_poly.entity_id
_entity_poly.type
_entity_poly.pdbx_seq_one_letter_code
_entity_poly.pdbx_strand_id
1 'polypeptide(L)'
;MIEVQLNSFNLLPPEYPRRLVQEEENHRAVAALIELAETAIATAENYSGYVDSRLLPLSSRGFDLRSAASEMCERYKHEAPCGWTEEKVMRFCEQEVTREKIAELLSRQPLDVVAVESILSTLRDSTVEFPRGRFLLLRENLNILKPHQPRDIIRDLSELCGALYEIQFVDLLGKMREELAEFDPPLDAAKKKVQDAIEAHKRAVVGGDVLEVERTHRQLIAARYELVEVCAQRLKAFLSQNLENQEKGFIAELQALERDSLEALQQFTDYHSNQRDVIQEDIKKCSDKLLQEGATHEKCLEEYKVKEREMKDNLYAVISAKQKLVEEIQRKAAELVQLTAKQREIVDEQIKAKKEEERRITTYNEFANMGTQQKQRLLKCLEYCERVLSVVPGIKSYVGEMVKRLPWQKLRDARNEVNDTEAEGFMEAYDPFVECCGELTVKKMHRHDTLSRQSRLVEHNRNSSMESLDPNMNNYRAELEELIEQMKGVTGVINALNATQDAGEQLFLSVEKAILEKYERAATPFVHPLQVHGVKSVEERDRFVNRSMQYVEDEERKVLEKKSVLERMRRAVEGEETAVELAIRDIPVGRA
;
A
#
# COMPACT_ATOMS: atom_id res chain seq x y z
N MET A 1 24.77 -28.77 5.38
CA MET A 1 23.41 -29.22 4.99
C MET A 1 23.04 -28.80 3.57
N ILE A 2 23.34 -27.57 3.13
CA ILE A 2 23.08 -27.10 1.75
C ILE A 2 23.83 -27.95 0.69
N GLU A 3 25.10 -28.28 0.90
CA GLU A 3 25.87 -29.13 -0.04
C GLU A 3 25.32 -30.56 -0.18
N VAL A 4 24.72 -31.11 0.88
CA VAL A 4 24.15 -32.47 0.86
C VAL A 4 22.82 -32.49 0.08
N GLN A 5 22.02 -31.42 0.16
CA GLN A 5 20.80 -31.28 -0.66
C GLN A 5 21.10 -30.95 -2.12
N LEU A 6 22.12 -30.16 -2.41
CA LEU A 6 22.55 -29.92 -3.80
C LEU A 6 22.96 -31.23 -4.48
N ASN A 7 23.61 -32.13 -3.76
CA ASN A 7 24.06 -33.43 -4.30
C ASN A 7 22.93 -34.40 -4.65
N SER A 8 21.75 -34.30 -4.03
CA SER A 8 20.62 -35.18 -4.35
C SER A 8 19.97 -34.92 -5.71
N PHE A 9 20.32 -33.81 -6.38
CA PHE A 9 19.78 -33.44 -7.69
C PHE A 9 20.75 -33.69 -8.85
N ASN A 10 21.92 -34.27 -8.62
CA ASN A 10 22.93 -34.50 -9.65
C ASN A 10 22.48 -35.56 -10.67
N LEU A 11 22.94 -35.45 -11.92
CA LEU A 11 22.78 -36.53 -12.91
C LEU A 11 23.54 -37.77 -12.43
N LEU A 12 22.85 -38.91 -12.41
CA LEU A 12 23.45 -40.18 -12.02
C LEU A 12 23.96 -40.89 -13.27
N PRO A 13 25.27 -41.20 -13.34
CA PRO A 13 25.80 -42.08 -14.38
C PRO A 13 25.08 -43.43 -14.34
N PRO A 14 24.88 -44.10 -15.49
CA PRO A 14 24.36 -45.47 -15.49
C PRO A 14 25.26 -46.40 -14.68
N GLU A 15 24.65 -47.21 -13.82
CA GLU A 15 25.32 -48.35 -13.20
C GLU A 15 25.28 -49.54 -14.16
N TYR A 16 26.43 -50.16 -14.39
CA TYR A 16 26.56 -51.43 -15.10
C TYR A 16 26.70 -52.58 -14.09
N PRO A 17 25.59 -53.14 -13.58
CA PRO A 17 25.65 -54.28 -12.66
C PRO A 17 26.35 -55.44 -13.36
N ARG A 18 27.41 -55.98 -12.72
CA ARG A 18 28.30 -57.04 -13.23
C ARG A 18 29.38 -56.59 -14.22
N ARG A 19 29.79 -55.32 -14.18
CA ARG A 19 30.93 -54.79 -14.96
C ARG A 19 32.16 -55.72 -15.01
N LEU A 20 32.65 -56.18 -13.86
CA LEU A 20 33.84 -57.05 -13.81
C LEU A 20 33.63 -58.36 -14.58
N VAL A 21 32.41 -58.91 -14.52
CA VAL A 21 32.07 -60.13 -15.26
C VAL A 21 32.06 -59.87 -16.75
N GLN A 22 31.51 -58.74 -17.20
CA GLN A 22 31.50 -58.38 -18.61
C GLN A 22 32.91 -58.04 -19.13
N GLU A 23 33.75 -57.37 -18.34
CA GLU A 23 35.15 -57.12 -18.69
C GLU A 23 35.93 -58.44 -18.81
N GLU A 24 35.74 -59.37 -17.89
CA GLU A 24 36.31 -60.71 -17.98
C GLU A 24 35.79 -61.49 -19.20
N GLU A 25 34.49 -61.44 -19.50
CA GLU A 25 33.91 -62.09 -20.67
C GLU A 25 34.45 -61.50 -21.98
N ASN A 26 34.58 -60.18 -22.04
CA ASN A 26 35.21 -59.45 -23.14
C ASN A 26 36.67 -59.89 -23.32
N HIS A 27 37.43 -59.98 -22.23
CA HIS A 27 38.81 -60.46 -22.25
C HIS A 27 38.90 -61.92 -22.70
N ARG A 28 38.04 -62.81 -22.18
CA ARG A 28 38.01 -64.23 -22.57
C ARG A 28 37.65 -64.41 -24.04
N ALA A 29 36.66 -63.68 -24.54
CA ALA A 29 36.24 -63.76 -25.93
C ALA A 29 37.36 -63.33 -26.89
N VAL A 30 38.07 -62.24 -26.56
CA VAL A 30 39.23 -61.78 -27.34
C VAL A 30 40.41 -62.77 -27.22
N ALA A 31 40.71 -63.24 -26.00
CA ALA A 31 41.81 -64.17 -25.76
C ALA A 31 41.60 -65.49 -26.49
N ALA A 32 40.40 -66.08 -26.44
CA ALA A 32 40.09 -67.33 -27.14
C ALA A 32 40.32 -67.20 -28.66
N LEU A 33 39.95 -66.05 -29.24
CA LEU A 33 40.15 -65.77 -30.65
C LEU A 33 41.64 -65.63 -31.00
N ILE A 34 42.40 -64.89 -30.18
CA ILE A 34 43.86 -64.72 -30.33
C ILE A 34 44.58 -66.06 -30.18
N GLU A 35 44.29 -66.82 -29.13
CA GLU A 35 44.90 -68.13 -28.86
C GLU A 35 44.66 -69.12 -30.02
N LEU A 36 43.43 -69.17 -30.54
CA LEU A 36 43.12 -70.02 -31.69
C LEU A 36 43.86 -69.55 -32.96
N ALA A 37 44.03 -68.23 -33.13
CA ALA A 37 44.76 -67.67 -34.27
C ALA A 37 46.26 -67.98 -34.17
N GLU A 38 46.87 -67.76 -33.00
CA GLU A 38 48.27 -68.08 -32.72
C GLU A 38 48.55 -69.58 -32.82
N THR A 39 47.65 -70.42 -32.31
CA THR A 39 47.75 -71.88 -32.45
C THR A 39 47.68 -72.29 -33.92
N ALA A 40 46.82 -71.66 -34.72
CA ALA A 40 46.73 -71.92 -36.15
C ALA A 40 48.02 -71.50 -36.89
N ILE A 41 48.62 -70.36 -36.54
CA ILE A 41 49.92 -69.91 -37.05
C ILE A 41 51.01 -70.92 -36.69
N ALA A 42 51.14 -71.26 -35.40
CA ALA A 42 52.17 -72.20 -34.92
C ALA A 42 52.03 -73.60 -35.57
N THR A 43 50.79 -74.06 -35.81
CA THR A 43 50.56 -75.32 -36.51
C THR A 43 50.97 -75.22 -37.99
N ALA A 44 50.74 -74.07 -38.63
CA ALA A 44 51.12 -73.84 -40.03
C ALA A 44 52.64 -73.74 -40.22
N GLU A 45 53.32 -73.02 -39.34
CA GLU A 45 54.78 -72.91 -39.33
C GLU A 45 55.47 -74.28 -39.16
N ASN A 46 54.89 -75.15 -38.32
CA ASN A 46 55.42 -76.48 -38.06
C ASN A 46 54.92 -77.56 -39.03
N TYR A 47 53.98 -77.25 -39.94
CA TYR A 47 53.31 -78.26 -40.76
C TYR A 47 54.26 -78.99 -41.72
N SER A 48 55.30 -78.30 -42.23
CA SER A 48 56.34 -78.93 -43.05
C SER A 48 57.19 -79.96 -42.29
N GLY A 49 57.30 -79.83 -40.96
CA GLY A 49 58.07 -80.75 -40.11
C GLY A 49 57.28 -81.97 -39.64
N TYR A 50 55.95 -81.97 -39.77
CA TYR A 50 55.07 -82.88 -39.04
C TYR A 50 54.07 -83.63 -39.93
N VAL A 51 54.43 -83.91 -41.18
CA VAL A 51 53.62 -84.67 -42.16
C VAL A 51 53.19 -86.05 -41.62
N ASP A 52 53.91 -86.62 -40.64
CA ASP A 52 53.60 -87.94 -40.06
C ASP A 52 53.04 -87.92 -38.61
N SER A 53 52.66 -86.77 -38.06
CA SER A 53 52.11 -86.71 -36.69
C SER A 53 50.59 -86.58 -36.64
N ARG A 54 49.99 -87.15 -35.58
CA ARG A 54 48.54 -87.23 -35.30
C ARG A 54 47.86 -85.89 -34.97
N LEU A 55 48.38 -84.77 -35.45
CA LEU A 55 47.74 -83.47 -35.20
C LEU A 55 46.55 -83.27 -36.14
N LEU A 56 45.48 -82.65 -35.60
CA LEU A 56 44.27 -82.39 -36.37
C LEU A 56 44.60 -81.61 -37.65
N PRO A 57 43.94 -81.94 -38.79
CA PRO A 57 44.15 -81.25 -40.04
C PRO A 57 44.00 -79.75 -39.88
N LEU A 58 44.89 -78.97 -40.48
CA LEU A 58 44.86 -77.51 -40.42
C LEU A 58 43.52 -76.93 -40.94
N SER A 59 42.76 -77.71 -41.74
CA SER A 59 41.40 -77.40 -42.18
C SER A 59 40.39 -77.33 -41.03
N SER A 60 40.46 -78.20 -40.02
CA SER A 60 39.50 -78.21 -38.90
C SER A 60 39.66 -76.96 -38.02
N ARG A 61 40.88 -76.44 -37.86
CA ARG A 61 41.15 -75.21 -37.09
C ARG A 61 40.41 -73.97 -37.64
N GLY A 62 40.06 -73.97 -38.93
CA GLY A 62 39.26 -72.88 -39.51
C GLY A 62 37.79 -72.91 -39.08
N PHE A 63 37.28 -74.05 -38.61
CA PHE A 63 35.96 -74.13 -38.00
C PHE A 63 35.96 -73.55 -36.58
N ASP A 64 36.95 -73.93 -35.76
CA ASP A 64 37.10 -73.43 -34.39
C ASP A 64 37.20 -71.90 -34.34
N LEU A 65 38.01 -71.32 -35.24
CA LEU A 65 38.15 -69.87 -35.36
C LEU A 65 36.85 -69.15 -35.76
N ARG A 66 36.02 -69.78 -36.62
CA ARG A 66 34.70 -69.24 -36.97
C ARG A 66 33.75 -69.26 -35.78
N SER A 67 33.76 -70.35 -35.02
CA SER A 67 32.93 -70.46 -33.82
C SER A 67 33.32 -69.39 -32.81
N ALA A 68 34.63 -69.21 -32.56
CA ALA A 68 35.13 -68.19 -31.64
C ALA A 68 34.85 -66.76 -32.13
N ALA A 69 34.92 -66.49 -33.44
CA ALA A 69 34.58 -65.18 -34.00
C ALA A 69 33.09 -64.85 -33.82
N SER A 70 32.21 -65.83 -34.07
CA SER A 70 30.77 -65.69 -33.82
C SER A 70 30.49 -65.47 -32.33
N GLU A 71 31.15 -66.24 -31.47
CA GLU A 71 31.04 -66.14 -30.02
C GLU A 71 31.56 -64.79 -29.50
N MET A 72 32.62 -64.24 -30.08
CA MET A 72 33.11 -62.88 -29.77
C MET A 72 32.08 -61.81 -30.15
N CYS A 73 31.45 -61.92 -31.32
CA CYS A 73 30.42 -60.98 -31.75
C CYS A 73 29.20 -60.99 -30.82
N GLU A 74 28.82 -62.17 -30.30
CA GLU A 74 27.71 -62.34 -29.37
C GLU A 74 28.02 -61.91 -27.93
N ARG A 75 29.23 -62.22 -27.44
CA ARG A 75 29.60 -62.03 -26.02
C ARG A 75 30.26 -60.70 -25.71
N TYR A 76 30.98 -60.11 -26.66
CA TYR A 76 31.70 -58.85 -26.42
C TYR A 76 30.71 -57.68 -26.37
N LYS A 77 30.57 -57.05 -25.19
CA LYS A 77 29.63 -55.95 -24.94
C LYS A 77 30.21 -54.91 -23.99
N HIS A 78 29.78 -53.65 -24.12
CA HIS A 78 30.00 -52.57 -23.14
C HIS A 78 31.48 -52.30 -22.81
N GLU A 79 32.27 -51.82 -23.78
CA GLU A 79 33.63 -51.39 -23.46
C GLU A 79 33.59 -50.10 -22.62
N ALA A 80 34.38 -50.10 -21.53
CA ALA A 80 34.73 -49.05 -20.54
C ALA A 80 33.98 -47.69 -20.56
N PRO A 81 33.72 -47.07 -19.39
CA PRO A 81 32.94 -45.83 -19.34
C PRO A 81 33.58 -44.71 -20.16
N CYS A 82 32.75 -43.99 -20.93
CA CYS A 82 33.20 -42.97 -21.88
C CYS A 82 33.48 -41.63 -21.18
N GLY A 83 33.29 -41.60 -19.86
CA GLY A 83 33.69 -40.50 -18.98
C GLY A 83 32.78 -39.29 -19.11
N TRP A 84 31.51 -39.49 -19.46
CA TRP A 84 30.52 -38.41 -19.45
C TRP A 84 30.23 -37.93 -18.02
N THR A 85 30.19 -36.62 -17.86
CA THR A 85 29.84 -35.92 -16.62
C THR A 85 28.70 -34.94 -16.91
N GLU A 86 27.98 -34.48 -15.88
CA GLU A 86 26.93 -33.47 -16.01
C GLU A 86 27.42 -32.24 -16.82
N GLU A 87 28.61 -31.74 -16.51
CA GLU A 87 29.23 -30.63 -17.24
C GLU A 87 29.47 -30.91 -18.73
N LYS A 88 29.88 -32.14 -19.08
CA LYS A 88 30.08 -32.53 -20.48
C LYS A 88 28.76 -32.62 -21.23
N VAL A 89 27.72 -33.17 -20.59
CA VAL A 89 26.37 -33.25 -21.16
C VAL A 89 25.81 -31.84 -21.39
N MET A 90 25.92 -30.94 -20.39
CA MET A 90 25.46 -29.55 -20.51
C MET A 90 26.18 -28.81 -21.65
N ARG A 91 27.51 -28.95 -21.76
CA ARG A 91 28.28 -28.37 -22.87
C ARG A 91 27.90 -28.96 -24.23
N PHE A 92 27.69 -30.27 -24.30
CA PHE A 92 27.32 -30.95 -25.54
C PHE A 92 25.92 -30.53 -26.02
N CYS A 93 25.00 -30.34 -25.08
CA CYS A 93 23.65 -29.83 -25.34
C CYS A 93 23.59 -28.30 -25.50
N GLU A 94 24.71 -27.58 -25.41
CA GLU A 94 24.80 -26.12 -25.56
C GLU A 94 23.84 -25.36 -24.61
N GLN A 95 23.71 -25.84 -23.38
CA GLN A 95 22.74 -25.31 -22.40
C GLN A 95 23.18 -23.97 -21.80
N GLU A 96 22.21 -23.08 -21.59
CA GLU A 96 22.42 -21.79 -20.92
C GLU A 96 22.11 -21.84 -19.42
N VAL A 97 21.13 -22.65 -18.98
CA VAL A 97 20.78 -22.75 -17.56
C VAL A 97 21.90 -23.49 -16.80
N THR A 98 22.44 -22.86 -15.76
CA THR A 98 23.51 -23.47 -14.96
C THR A 98 23.01 -24.57 -14.02
N ARG A 99 23.92 -25.45 -13.59
CA ARG A 99 23.63 -26.55 -12.67
C ARG A 99 23.08 -26.04 -11.34
N GLU A 100 23.65 -24.96 -10.81
CA GLU A 100 23.21 -24.34 -9.56
C GLU A 100 21.80 -23.82 -9.68
N LYS A 101 21.42 -23.29 -10.85
CA LYS A 101 20.07 -22.78 -11.09
C LYS A 101 19.04 -23.90 -11.15
N ILE A 102 19.35 -24.99 -11.83
CA ILE A 102 18.49 -26.19 -11.87
C ILE A 102 18.30 -26.74 -10.45
N ALA A 103 19.38 -26.88 -9.70
CA ALA A 103 19.30 -27.36 -8.32
C ALA A 103 18.51 -26.40 -7.42
N GLU A 104 18.70 -25.08 -7.56
CA GLU A 104 17.92 -24.07 -6.84
C GLU A 104 16.42 -24.24 -7.13
N LEU A 105 16.01 -24.30 -8.40
CA LEU A 105 14.60 -24.43 -8.78
C LEU A 105 13.98 -25.74 -8.29
N LEU A 106 14.70 -26.86 -8.41
CA LEU A 106 14.24 -28.18 -7.97
C LEU A 106 14.18 -28.32 -6.44
N SER A 107 14.98 -27.55 -5.70
CA SER A 107 14.98 -27.56 -4.23
C SER A 107 13.83 -26.76 -3.61
N ARG A 108 13.21 -25.85 -4.38
CA ARG A 108 12.11 -25.01 -3.88
C ARG A 108 10.85 -25.85 -3.72
N GLN A 109 10.12 -25.61 -2.63
CA GLN A 109 8.78 -26.20 -2.48
C GLN A 109 7.86 -25.68 -3.59
N PRO A 110 6.92 -26.49 -4.10
CA PRO A 110 5.96 -26.04 -5.10
C PRO A 110 5.03 -24.98 -4.50
N LEU A 111 4.75 -23.93 -5.26
CA LEU A 111 3.83 -22.87 -4.84
C LEU A 111 2.39 -23.42 -4.76
N ASP A 112 1.73 -23.20 -3.62
CA ASP A 112 0.29 -23.45 -3.48
C ASP A 112 -0.52 -22.30 -4.07
N VAL A 113 -0.72 -22.37 -5.39
CA VAL A 113 -1.45 -21.37 -6.17
C VAL A 113 -2.87 -21.16 -5.65
N VAL A 114 -3.56 -22.24 -5.26
CA VAL A 114 -4.96 -22.18 -4.81
C VAL A 114 -5.06 -21.45 -3.47
N ALA A 115 -4.14 -21.72 -2.54
CA ALA A 115 -4.09 -20.99 -1.27
C ALA A 115 -3.81 -19.50 -1.48
N VAL A 116 -2.83 -19.16 -2.33
CA VAL A 116 -2.51 -17.74 -2.63
C VAL A 116 -3.70 -17.04 -3.27
N GLU A 117 -4.30 -17.61 -4.31
CA GLU A 117 -5.46 -17.03 -4.99
C GLU A 117 -6.65 -16.86 -4.05
N SER A 118 -6.90 -17.82 -3.17
CA SER A 118 -7.96 -17.75 -2.15
C SER A 118 -7.72 -16.63 -1.12
N ILE A 119 -6.47 -16.43 -0.70
CA ILE A 119 -6.12 -15.32 0.20
C ILE A 119 -6.29 -13.98 -0.52
N LEU A 120 -5.79 -13.87 -1.75
CA LEU A 120 -5.92 -12.65 -2.55
C LEU A 120 -7.39 -12.34 -2.84
N SER A 121 -8.22 -13.33 -3.19
CA SER A 121 -9.66 -13.12 -3.37
C SER A 121 -10.34 -12.71 -2.06
N THR A 122 -9.97 -13.32 -0.93
CA THR A 122 -10.52 -12.95 0.38
C THR A 122 -10.22 -11.49 0.75
N LEU A 123 -8.97 -11.04 0.51
CA LEU A 123 -8.56 -9.65 0.74
C LEU A 123 -9.16 -8.67 -0.31
N ARG A 124 -9.36 -9.14 -1.54
CA ARG A 124 -9.96 -8.33 -2.62
C ARG A 124 -11.45 -8.12 -2.41
N ASP A 125 -12.15 -9.17 -2.00
CA ASP A 125 -13.62 -9.17 -1.97
C ASP A 125 -14.16 -8.61 -0.64
N SER A 126 -13.30 -8.43 0.37
CA SER A 126 -13.66 -7.75 1.61
C SER A 126 -13.94 -6.27 1.40
N THR A 127 -15.11 -5.83 1.84
CA THR A 127 -15.52 -4.41 1.91
C THR A 127 -15.35 -3.82 3.32
N VAL A 128 -15.13 -4.67 4.32
CA VAL A 128 -14.99 -4.30 5.74
C VAL A 128 -13.61 -4.74 6.22
N GLU A 129 -13.01 -3.94 7.10
CA GLU A 129 -11.71 -4.24 7.67
C GLU A 129 -11.78 -5.57 8.47
N PHE A 130 -10.91 -6.51 8.11
CA PHE A 130 -10.71 -7.70 8.92
C PHE A 130 -10.14 -7.37 10.31
N PRO A 131 -10.53 -8.11 11.36
CA PRO A 131 -9.87 -8.02 12.66
C PRO A 131 -8.35 -8.17 12.48
N ARG A 132 -7.57 -7.32 13.16
CA ARG A 132 -6.11 -7.21 12.96
C ARG A 132 -5.40 -8.57 12.94
N GLY A 133 -5.74 -9.46 13.87
CA GLY A 133 -5.15 -10.82 13.93
C GLY A 133 -5.44 -11.66 12.67
N ARG A 134 -6.66 -11.59 12.13
CA ARG A 134 -7.03 -12.31 10.89
C ARG A 134 -6.29 -11.74 9.68
N PHE A 135 -6.22 -10.42 9.57
CA PHE A 135 -5.47 -9.77 8.50
C PHE A 135 -3.98 -10.16 8.55
N LEU A 136 -3.36 -10.08 9.73
CA LEU A 136 -1.94 -10.44 9.90
C LEU A 136 -1.67 -11.90 9.52
N LEU A 137 -2.55 -12.83 9.88
CA LEU A 137 -2.43 -14.23 9.45
C LEU A 137 -2.53 -14.40 7.92
N LEU A 138 -3.47 -13.71 7.27
CA LEU A 138 -3.58 -13.74 5.80
C LEU A 138 -2.32 -13.16 5.14
N ARG A 139 -1.80 -12.04 5.67
CA ARG A 139 -0.56 -11.42 5.21
C ARG A 139 0.65 -12.33 5.42
N GLU A 140 0.75 -12.98 6.58
CA GLU A 140 1.81 -13.95 6.85
C GLU A 140 1.74 -15.15 5.92
N ASN A 141 0.55 -15.65 5.60
CA ASN A 141 0.38 -16.73 4.64
C ASN A 141 0.78 -16.33 3.21
N LEU A 142 0.67 -15.04 2.83
CA LEU A 142 1.22 -14.55 1.57
C LEU A 142 2.76 -14.59 1.53
N ASN A 143 3.45 -14.74 2.66
CA ASN A 143 4.92 -14.91 2.66
C ASN A 143 5.37 -16.20 1.98
N ILE A 144 4.45 -17.12 1.67
CA ILE A 144 4.73 -18.25 0.79
C ILE A 144 5.24 -17.79 -0.59
N LEU A 145 4.97 -16.55 -1.01
CA LEU A 145 5.52 -15.97 -2.24
C LEU A 145 7.01 -15.60 -2.13
N LYS A 146 7.53 -15.30 -0.94
CA LYS A 146 8.90 -14.77 -0.76
C LYS A 146 9.99 -15.66 -1.39
N PRO A 147 10.00 -17.00 -1.18
CA PRO A 147 11.01 -17.87 -1.78
C PRO A 147 10.96 -17.95 -3.32
N HIS A 148 9.84 -17.52 -3.92
CA HIS A 148 9.59 -17.58 -5.36
C HIS A 148 9.90 -16.25 -6.06
N GLN A 149 10.15 -15.18 -5.32
CA GLN A 149 10.48 -13.88 -5.89
C GLN A 149 11.94 -13.84 -6.42
N PRO A 150 12.23 -12.98 -7.41
CA PRO A 150 13.61 -12.64 -7.76
C PRO A 150 14.33 -12.01 -6.57
N ARG A 151 15.66 -12.22 -6.46
CA ARG A 151 16.47 -11.72 -5.33
C ARG A 151 16.63 -10.19 -5.36
N ASP A 152 16.51 -9.61 -6.53
CA ASP A 152 16.67 -8.21 -6.88
C ASP A 152 15.33 -7.47 -7.00
N ILE A 153 14.22 -8.05 -6.52
CA ILE A 153 12.92 -7.40 -6.56
C ILE A 153 12.95 -6.07 -5.79
N ILE A 154 12.36 -5.02 -6.36
CA ILE A 154 12.34 -3.67 -5.76
C ILE A 154 11.73 -3.69 -4.35
N ARG A 155 10.61 -4.42 -4.21
CA ARG A 155 9.92 -4.59 -2.94
C ARG A 155 9.17 -5.91 -2.94
N ASP A 156 9.05 -6.51 -1.76
CA ASP A 156 8.41 -7.80 -1.59
C ASP A 156 6.94 -7.76 -1.99
N LEU A 157 6.55 -8.65 -2.90
CA LEU A 157 5.15 -8.73 -3.36
C LEU A 157 4.17 -9.07 -2.24
N SER A 158 4.55 -9.88 -1.25
CA SER A 158 3.65 -10.19 -0.13
C SER A 158 3.40 -8.95 0.74
N GLU A 159 4.43 -8.14 0.94
CA GLU A 159 4.35 -6.88 1.69
C GLU A 159 3.57 -5.81 0.91
N LEU A 160 3.77 -5.72 -0.40
CA LEU A 160 3.01 -4.83 -1.28
C LEU A 160 1.52 -5.18 -1.28
N CYS A 161 1.17 -6.47 -1.39
CA CYS A 161 -0.24 -6.90 -1.29
C CYS A 161 -0.83 -6.54 0.07
N GLY A 162 -0.10 -6.76 1.16
CA GLY A 162 -0.51 -6.35 2.50
C GLY A 162 -0.70 -4.84 2.63
N ALA A 163 0.23 -4.04 2.11
CA ALA A 163 0.19 -2.59 2.16
C ALA A 163 -0.97 -2.01 1.34
N LEU A 164 -1.24 -2.57 0.15
CA LEU A 164 -2.41 -2.21 -0.68
C LEU A 164 -3.73 -2.43 0.04
N TYR A 165 -3.82 -3.43 0.90
CA TYR A 165 -4.98 -3.65 1.76
C TYR A 165 -4.99 -2.69 2.95
N GLU A 166 -3.90 -2.59 3.73
CA GLU A 166 -3.83 -1.77 4.94
C GLU A 166 -4.14 -0.30 4.66
N ILE A 167 -3.63 0.25 3.55
CA ILE A 167 -3.80 1.66 3.22
C ILE A 167 -5.27 2.05 2.98
N GLN A 168 -6.13 1.08 2.60
CA GLN A 168 -7.56 1.33 2.38
C GLN A 168 -8.32 1.60 3.67
N PHE A 169 -7.83 1.08 4.80
CA PHE A 169 -8.49 1.16 6.11
C PHE A 169 -7.76 2.08 7.09
N VAL A 170 -6.85 2.93 6.61
CA VAL A 170 -6.22 3.94 7.46
C VAL A 170 -7.30 4.89 7.99
N ASP A 171 -7.45 4.94 9.31
CA ASP A 171 -8.32 5.90 9.97
C ASP A 171 -7.66 7.29 10.01
N LEU A 172 -7.79 8.01 8.89
CA LEU A 172 -7.26 9.37 8.76
C LEU A 172 -8.01 10.35 9.69
N LEU A 173 -9.32 10.14 9.86
CA LEU A 173 -10.16 10.99 10.70
C LEU A 173 -9.82 10.82 12.18
N GLY A 174 -9.59 9.59 12.64
CA GLY A 174 -9.10 9.30 13.99
C GLY A 174 -7.76 9.97 14.26
N LYS A 175 -6.79 9.84 13.35
CA LYS A 175 -5.48 10.50 13.49
C LYS A 175 -5.58 12.02 13.57
N MET A 176 -6.40 12.64 12.73
CA MET A 176 -6.61 14.10 12.77
C MET A 176 -7.31 14.54 14.07
N ARG A 177 -8.21 13.72 14.63
CA ARG A 177 -8.85 13.99 15.93
C ARG A 177 -7.89 13.80 17.10
N GLU A 178 -7.00 12.81 17.06
CA GLU A 178 -5.96 12.61 18.07
C GLU A 178 -5.04 13.83 18.20
N GLU A 179 -4.70 14.47 17.08
CA GLU A 179 -3.90 15.70 17.07
C GLU A 179 -4.64 16.89 17.71
N LEU A 180 -5.97 16.92 17.62
CA LEU A 180 -6.81 17.94 18.26
C LEU A 180 -7.16 17.60 19.71
N ALA A 181 -6.94 16.37 20.16
CA ALA A 181 -7.32 15.91 21.50
C ALA A 181 -6.59 16.69 22.63
N GLU A 182 -5.45 17.33 22.34
CA GLU A 182 -4.78 18.24 23.28
C GLU A 182 -5.69 19.42 23.70
N PHE A 183 -6.62 19.82 22.84
CA PHE A 183 -7.58 20.90 23.10
C PHE A 183 -8.89 20.43 23.76
N ASP A 184 -9.09 19.12 23.98
CA ASP A 184 -10.32 18.62 24.63
C ASP A 184 -10.42 19.09 26.11
N PRO A 185 -9.36 18.99 26.96
CA PRO A 185 -9.44 19.47 28.34
C PRO A 185 -9.76 20.96 28.52
N PRO A 186 -9.14 21.92 27.79
CA PRO A 186 -9.51 23.33 27.92
C PRO A 186 -10.92 23.60 27.38
N LEU A 187 -11.37 22.87 26.35
CA LEU A 187 -12.73 23.00 25.81
C LEU A 187 -13.78 22.58 26.85
N ASP A 188 -13.59 21.44 27.50
CA ASP A 188 -14.50 20.95 28.54
C ASP A 188 -14.52 21.88 29.76
N ALA A 189 -13.35 22.41 30.15
CA ALA A 189 -13.26 23.41 31.22
C ALA A 189 -14.03 24.70 30.88
N ALA A 190 -13.90 25.20 29.64
CA ALA A 190 -14.61 26.39 29.17
C ALA A 190 -16.13 26.15 29.09
N LYS A 191 -16.58 25.01 28.56
CA LYS A 191 -18.00 24.62 28.55
C LYS A 191 -18.60 24.58 29.95
N LYS A 192 -17.87 24.00 30.91
CA LYS A 192 -18.31 23.97 32.31
C LYS A 192 -18.43 25.37 32.91
N LYS A 193 -17.44 26.25 32.68
CA LYS A 193 -17.48 27.65 33.12
C LYS A 193 -18.68 28.40 32.54
N VAL A 194 -19.00 28.19 31.26
CA VAL A 194 -20.18 28.79 30.61
C VAL A 194 -21.46 28.30 31.27
N GLN A 195 -21.59 27.00 31.53
CA GLN A 195 -22.76 26.44 32.20
C GLN A 195 -22.95 27.02 33.61
N ASP A 196 -21.87 27.06 34.40
CA ASP A 196 -21.88 27.65 35.76
C ASP A 196 -22.31 29.13 35.72
N ALA A 197 -21.82 29.90 34.73
CA ALA A 197 -22.18 31.30 34.54
C ALA A 197 -23.63 31.50 34.08
N ILE A 198 -24.16 30.62 33.22
CA ILE A 198 -25.57 30.62 32.81
C ILE A 198 -26.46 30.39 34.04
N GLU A 199 -26.12 29.43 34.90
CA GLU A 199 -26.87 29.12 36.11
C GLU A 199 -26.81 30.25 37.14
N ALA A 200 -25.64 30.89 37.30
CA ALA A 200 -25.51 32.08 38.13
C ALA A 200 -26.36 33.25 37.62
N HIS A 201 -26.34 33.50 36.31
CA HIS A 201 -27.13 34.56 35.69
C HIS A 201 -28.64 34.32 35.83
N LYS A 202 -29.11 33.08 35.56
CA LYS A 202 -30.52 32.72 35.76
C LYS A 202 -30.97 32.91 37.20
N ARG A 203 -30.14 32.53 38.18
CA ARG A 203 -30.45 32.74 39.61
C ARG A 203 -30.53 34.21 39.96
N ALA A 204 -29.60 35.03 39.47
CA ALA A 204 -29.62 36.48 39.69
C ALA A 204 -30.88 37.13 39.08
N VAL A 205 -31.29 36.70 37.88
CA VAL A 205 -32.53 37.17 37.22
C VAL A 205 -33.77 36.83 38.04
N VAL A 206 -33.83 35.64 38.61
CA VAL A 206 -34.93 35.23 39.51
C VAL A 206 -34.89 36.02 40.83
N GLY A 207 -33.71 36.31 41.36
CA GLY A 207 -33.52 37.08 42.60
C GLY A 207 -33.91 38.55 42.48
N GLY A 208 -33.87 39.13 41.27
CA GLY A 208 -34.32 40.49 40.98
C GLY A 208 -33.35 41.61 41.35
N ASP A 209 -32.18 41.30 41.92
CA ASP A 209 -31.13 42.28 42.16
C ASP A 209 -30.46 42.69 40.84
N VAL A 210 -30.71 43.93 40.41
CA VAL A 210 -30.21 44.49 39.15
C VAL A 210 -28.68 44.50 39.11
N LEU A 211 -27.99 44.75 40.23
CA LEU A 211 -26.53 44.77 40.29
C LEU A 211 -25.96 43.36 40.16
N GLU A 212 -26.60 42.38 40.79
CA GLU A 212 -26.22 40.97 40.68
C GLU A 212 -26.45 40.42 39.27
N VAL A 213 -27.59 40.78 38.64
CA VAL A 213 -27.89 40.42 37.25
C VAL A 213 -26.83 40.97 36.31
N GLU A 214 -26.44 42.23 36.45
CA GLU A 214 -25.40 42.82 35.63
C GLU A 214 -24.03 42.16 35.85
N ARG A 215 -23.66 41.91 37.11
CA ARG A 215 -22.40 41.25 37.45
C ARG A 215 -22.32 39.85 36.84
N THR A 216 -23.37 39.05 36.97
CA THR A 216 -23.45 37.70 36.40
C THR A 216 -23.53 37.72 34.88
N HIS A 217 -24.19 38.72 34.26
CA HIS A 217 -24.20 38.89 32.80
C HIS A 217 -22.78 39.14 32.27
N ARG A 218 -21.99 40.00 32.93
CA ARG A 218 -20.58 40.22 32.55
C ARG A 218 -19.73 38.96 32.71
N GLN A 219 -19.96 38.18 33.77
CA GLN A 219 -19.28 36.89 33.97
C GLN A 219 -19.66 35.87 32.88
N LEU A 220 -20.93 35.87 32.46
CA LEU A 220 -21.39 35.04 31.35
C LEU A 220 -20.72 35.43 30.03
N ILE A 221 -20.60 36.73 29.74
CA ILE A 221 -19.86 37.22 28.56
C ILE A 221 -18.41 36.76 28.61
N ALA A 222 -17.72 36.92 29.75
CA ALA A 222 -16.33 36.50 29.91
C ALA A 222 -16.15 34.97 29.73
N ALA A 223 -17.05 34.16 30.30
CA ALA A 223 -17.02 32.72 30.12
C ALA A 223 -17.29 32.30 28.67
N ARG A 224 -18.21 32.98 27.97
CA ARG A 224 -18.49 32.75 26.56
C ARG A 224 -17.32 33.15 25.66
N TYR A 225 -16.66 34.26 25.96
CA TYR A 225 -15.45 34.67 25.26
C TYR A 225 -14.33 33.61 25.40
N GLU A 226 -14.10 33.08 26.60
CA GLU A 226 -13.13 32.01 26.82
C GLU A 226 -13.46 30.75 25.99
N LEU A 227 -14.74 30.37 25.88
CA LEU A 227 -15.16 29.26 25.04
C LEU A 227 -14.89 29.53 23.54
N VAL A 228 -15.23 30.72 23.06
CA VAL A 228 -14.94 31.14 21.67
C VAL A 228 -13.44 31.12 21.40
N GLU A 229 -12.63 31.58 22.35
CA GLU A 229 -11.17 31.58 22.24
C GLU A 229 -10.61 30.16 22.12
N VAL A 230 -11.06 29.21 22.94
CA VAL A 230 -10.62 27.81 22.85
C VAL A 230 -11.03 27.18 21.52
N CYS A 231 -12.27 27.39 21.07
CA CYS A 231 -12.72 26.90 19.76
C CYS A 231 -11.89 27.53 18.61
N ALA A 232 -11.57 28.82 18.68
CA ALA A 232 -10.74 29.49 17.69
C ALA A 232 -9.31 28.94 17.68
N GLN A 233 -8.71 28.71 18.85
CA GLN A 233 -7.36 28.14 18.96
C GLN A 233 -7.30 26.74 18.37
N ARG A 234 -8.32 25.92 18.64
CA ARG A 234 -8.44 24.56 18.08
C ARG A 234 -8.52 24.57 16.56
N LEU A 235 -9.37 25.44 15.99
CA LEU A 235 -9.51 25.60 14.54
C LEU A 235 -8.24 26.20 13.91
N LYS A 236 -7.54 27.12 14.60
CA LYS A 236 -6.22 27.61 14.18
C LYS A 236 -5.16 26.53 14.16
N ALA A 237 -5.10 25.70 15.20
CA ALA A 237 -4.14 24.60 15.27
C ALA A 237 -4.34 23.67 14.06
N PHE A 238 -5.59 23.32 13.75
CA PHE A 238 -5.97 22.58 12.56
C PHE A 238 -5.53 23.27 11.26
N LEU A 239 -5.80 24.57 11.10
CA LEU A 239 -5.44 25.33 9.90
C LEU A 239 -3.93 25.59 9.74
N SER A 240 -3.18 25.64 10.84
CA SER A 240 -1.74 25.90 10.85
C SER A 240 -0.92 24.74 10.29
N GLN A 241 -1.51 23.54 10.28
CA GLN A 241 -0.88 22.38 9.65
C GLN A 241 -0.71 22.66 8.16
N ASN A 242 0.48 22.36 7.64
CA ASN A 242 0.77 22.51 6.22
C ASN A 242 0.14 21.34 5.44
N LEU A 243 -1.19 21.32 5.43
CA LEU A 243 -2.04 20.23 4.95
C LEU A 243 -1.84 19.94 3.47
N GLU A 244 -1.50 20.96 2.67
CA GLU A 244 -1.14 20.72 1.27
C GLU A 244 0.10 19.82 1.15
N ASN A 245 1.06 19.95 2.05
CA ASN A 245 2.25 19.10 2.04
C ASN A 245 1.94 17.70 2.55
N GLN A 246 1.06 17.56 3.56
CA GLN A 246 0.58 16.26 4.01
C GLN A 246 -0.24 15.55 2.91
N GLU A 247 -1.11 16.27 2.21
CA GLU A 247 -1.90 15.75 1.09
C GLU A 247 -1.00 15.35 -0.08
N LYS A 248 -0.05 16.21 -0.47
CA LYS A 248 0.96 15.85 -1.48
C LYS A 248 1.79 14.64 -1.05
N GLY A 249 2.16 14.55 0.24
CA GLY A 249 2.90 13.41 0.79
C GLY A 249 2.10 12.10 0.75
N PHE A 250 0.83 12.15 1.17
CA PHE A 250 -0.07 10.98 1.14
C PHE A 250 -0.37 10.54 -0.29
N ILE A 251 -0.63 11.48 -1.21
CA ILE A 251 -0.80 11.17 -2.64
C ILE A 251 0.49 10.56 -3.22
N ALA A 252 1.66 11.10 -2.87
CA ALA A 252 2.94 10.55 -3.31
C ALA A 252 3.17 9.13 -2.75
N GLU A 253 2.77 8.85 -1.52
CA GLU A 253 2.80 7.51 -0.93
C GLU A 253 1.89 6.54 -1.69
N LEU A 254 0.65 6.96 -2.02
CA LEU A 254 -0.28 6.17 -2.82
C LEU A 254 0.26 5.89 -4.24
N GLN A 255 0.85 6.89 -4.89
CA GLN A 255 1.47 6.76 -6.22
C GLN A 255 2.70 5.85 -6.18
N ALA A 256 3.54 5.97 -5.16
CA ALA A 256 4.68 5.08 -4.96
C ALA A 256 4.20 3.64 -4.75
N LEU A 257 3.18 3.43 -3.92
CA LEU A 257 2.63 2.10 -3.67
C LEU A 257 2.04 1.47 -4.94
N GLU A 258 1.30 2.23 -5.76
CA GLU A 258 0.78 1.78 -7.06
C GLU A 258 1.94 1.40 -8.00
N ARG A 259 2.90 2.30 -8.19
CA ARG A 259 4.04 2.08 -9.08
C ARG A 259 4.87 0.88 -8.63
N ASP A 260 5.25 0.84 -7.36
CA ASP A 260 6.09 -0.24 -6.81
C ASP A 260 5.36 -1.60 -6.92
N SER A 261 4.03 -1.62 -6.75
CA SER A 261 3.22 -2.83 -6.95
C SER A 261 3.22 -3.32 -8.40
N LEU A 262 3.09 -2.41 -9.36
CA LEU A 262 3.10 -2.73 -10.79
C LEU A 262 4.50 -3.15 -11.25
N GLU A 263 5.54 -2.44 -10.82
CA GLU A 263 6.93 -2.74 -11.17
C GLU A 263 7.38 -4.07 -10.56
N ALA A 264 7.07 -4.34 -9.28
CA ALA A 264 7.40 -5.62 -8.65
C ALA A 264 6.67 -6.80 -9.32
N LEU A 265 5.40 -6.62 -9.71
CA LEU A 265 4.63 -7.63 -10.44
C LEU A 265 5.23 -7.88 -11.84
N GLN A 266 5.66 -6.82 -12.52
CA GLN A 266 6.30 -6.91 -13.82
C GLN A 266 7.64 -7.65 -13.72
N GLN A 267 8.51 -7.27 -12.76
CA GLN A 267 9.78 -7.95 -12.49
C GLN A 267 9.58 -9.43 -12.18
N PHE A 268 8.58 -9.77 -11.35
CA PHE A 268 8.24 -11.15 -11.05
C PHE A 268 7.82 -11.93 -12.30
N THR A 269 6.96 -11.33 -13.13
CA THR A 269 6.47 -11.94 -14.38
C THR A 269 7.61 -12.14 -15.37
N ASP A 270 8.46 -11.13 -15.57
CA ASP A 270 9.58 -11.16 -16.52
C ASP A 270 10.64 -12.16 -16.08
N TYR A 271 10.98 -12.20 -14.79
CA TYR A 271 11.94 -13.16 -14.25
C TYR A 271 11.52 -14.61 -14.50
N HIS A 272 10.26 -14.97 -14.22
CA HIS A 272 9.78 -16.34 -14.43
C HIS A 272 9.52 -16.65 -15.90
N SER A 273 9.09 -15.67 -16.70
CA SER A 273 8.91 -15.85 -18.15
C SER A 273 10.24 -16.07 -18.86
N ASN A 274 11.27 -15.28 -18.54
CA ASN A 274 12.61 -15.47 -19.08
C ASN A 274 13.18 -16.83 -18.69
N GLN A 275 12.98 -17.28 -17.44
CA GLN A 275 13.41 -18.62 -17.02
C GLN A 275 12.69 -19.73 -17.77
N ARG A 276 11.37 -19.61 -17.92
CA ARG A 276 10.57 -20.55 -18.72
C ARG A 276 11.12 -20.64 -20.14
N ASP A 277 11.37 -19.50 -20.78
CA ASP A 277 11.77 -19.44 -22.18
C ASP A 277 13.18 -20.06 -22.39
N VAL A 278 14.13 -19.75 -21.51
CA VAL A 278 15.47 -20.36 -21.55
C VAL A 278 15.40 -21.87 -21.29
N ILE A 279 14.58 -22.32 -20.32
CA ILE A 279 14.40 -23.76 -20.05
C ILE A 279 13.78 -24.46 -21.26
N GLN A 280 12.79 -23.86 -21.92
CA GLN A 280 12.17 -24.41 -23.13
C GLN A 280 13.19 -24.52 -24.27
N GLU A 281 14.05 -23.52 -24.44
CA GLU A 281 15.12 -23.55 -25.42
C GLU A 281 16.14 -24.68 -25.11
N ASP A 282 16.56 -24.81 -23.86
CA ASP A 282 17.48 -25.89 -23.43
C ASP A 282 16.86 -27.29 -23.60
N ILE A 283 15.55 -27.45 -23.36
CA ILE A 283 14.82 -28.71 -23.64
C ILE A 283 14.85 -29.02 -25.14
N LYS A 284 14.67 -28.00 -25.98
CA LYS A 284 14.70 -28.15 -27.44
C LYS A 284 16.10 -28.53 -27.90
N LYS A 285 17.15 -27.80 -27.49
CA LYS A 285 18.56 -28.11 -27.82
C LYS A 285 18.94 -29.52 -27.38
N CYS A 286 18.57 -29.93 -26.16
CA CYS A 286 18.82 -31.28 -25.67
C CYS A 286 18.09 -32.34 -26.50
N SER A 287 16.82 -32.09 -26.87
CA SER A 287 16.05 -33.01 -27.71
C SER A 287 16.62 -33.11 -29.13
N ASP A 288 17.06 -32.00 -29.71
CA ASP A 288 17.68 -31.97 -31.05
C ASP A 288 19.01 -32.74 -31.05
N LYS A 289 19.85 -32.57 -30.02
CA LYS A 289 21.10 -33.34 -29.86
C LYS A 289 20.84 -34.83 -29.63
N LEU A 290 19.82 -35.18 -28.85
CA LEU A 290 19.41 -36.58 -28.70
C LEU A 290 18.96 -37.21 -30.02
N LEU A 291 18.22 -36.46 -30.85
CA LEU A 291 17.81 -36.93 -32.18
C LEU A 291 19.00 -37.05 -33.13
N GLN A 292 19.93 -36.09 -33.13
CA GLN A 292 21.16 -36.13 -33.93
C GLN A 292 22.04 -37.32 -33.56
N GLU A 293 22.25 -37.56 -32.26
CA GLU A 293 23.02 -38.71 -31.79
C GLU A 293 22.29 -40.02 -32.07
N GLY A 294 20.95 -40.06 -31.96
CA GLY A 294 20.14 -41.21 -32.37
C GLY A 294 20.30 -41.55 -33.85
N ALA A 295 20.21 -40.55 -34.74
CA ALA A 295 20.40 -40.74 -36.18
C ALA A 295 21.84 -41.16 -36.54
N THR A 296 22.84 -40.55 -35.88
CA THR A 296 24.24 -40.95 -36.02
C THR A 296 24.44 -42.38 -35.53
N HIS A 297 23.74 -42.76 -34.46
CA HIS A 297 23.80 -44.10 -33.91
C HIS A 297 23.28 -45.14 -34.90
N GLU A 298 22.11 -44.91 -35.48
CA GLU A 298 21.49 -45.78 -36.48
C GLU A 298 22.35 -45.91 -37.73
N LYS A 299 22.89 -44.80 -38.25
CA LYS A 299 23.76 -44.81 -39.43
C LYS A 299 25.02 -45.65 -39.21
N CYS A 300 25.73 -45.46 -38.10
CA CYS A 300 26.92 -46.24 -37.79
C CYS A 300 26.59 -47.72 -37.54
N LEU A 301 25.43 -48.02 -36.97
CA LEU A 301 24.97 -49.40 -36.77
C LEU A 301 24.68 -50.10 -38.11
N GLU A 302 24.15 -49.38 -39.09
CA GLU A 302 24.02 -49.88 -40.46
C GLU A 302 25.38 -50.10 -41.13
N GLU A 303 26.30 -49.14 -41.03
CA GLU A 303 27.66 -49.26 -41.56
C GLU A 303 28.41 -50.45 -40.93
N TYR A 304 28.28 -50.65 -39.61
CA TYR A 304 28.86 -51.79 -38.92
C TYR A 304 28.24 -53.11 -39.39
N LYS A 305 26.92 -53.21 -39.55
CA LYS A 305 26.25 -54.41 -40.07
C LYS A 305 26.66 -54.76 -41.50
N VAL A 306 26.99 -53.75 -42.32
CA VAL A 306 27.54 -53.96 -43.67
C VAL A 306 28.97 -54.49 -43.55
N LYS A 307 29.81 -53.82 -42.77
CA LYS A 307 31.21 -54.23 -42.56
C LYS A 307 31.32 -55.63 -41.95
N GLU A 308 30.47 -55.97 -40.98
CA GLU A 308 30.37 -57.30 -40.36
C GLU A 308 30.03 -58.37 -41.41
N ARG A 309 29.05 -58.09 -42.29
CA ARG A 309 28.70 -58.99 -43.40
C ARG A 309 29.85 -59.15 -44.38
N GLU A 310 30.48 -58.05 -44.81
CA GLU A 310 31.64 -58.09 -45.71
C GLU A 310 32.80 -58.89 -45.10
N MET A 311 33.10 -58.69 -43.82
CA MET A 311 34.14 -59.47 -43.13
C MET A 311 33.77 -60.94 -43.01
N LYS A 312 32.51 -61.25 -42.73
CA LYS A 312 32.01 -62.63 -42.67
C LYS A 312 32.10 -63.31 -44.04
N ASP A 313 31.72 -62.62 -45.11
CA ASP A 313 31.79 -63.10 -46.49
C ASP A 313 33.24 -63.26 -46.97
N ASN A 314 34.13 -62.32 -46.63
CA ASN A 314 35.56 -62.42 -46.88
C ASN A 314 36.16 -63.64 -46.16
N LEU A 315 35.79 -63.86 -44.89
CA LEU A 315 36.20 -65.05 -44.14
C LEU A 315 35.67 -66.34 -44.81
N TYR A 316 34.41 -66.35 -45.28
CA TYR A 316 33.85 -67.47 -46.03
C TYR A 316 34.59 -67.73 -47.34
N ALA A 317 34.89 -66.68 -48.11
CA ALA A 317 35.62 -66.79 -49.37
C ALA A 317 37.03 -67.37 -49.15
N VAL A 318 37.74 -66.91 -48.12
CA VAL A 318 39.08 -67.42 -47.76
C VAL A 318 39.00 -68.88 -47.31
N ILE A 319 37.99 -69.27 -46.51
CA ILE A 319 37.85 -70.66 -46.05
C ILE A 319 37.41 -71.60 -47.18
N SER A 320 36.55 -71.15 -48.10
CA SER A 320 36.17 -71.94 -49.27
C SER A 320 37.34 -72.11 -50.24
N ALA A 321 38.12 -71.04 -50.47
CA ALA A 321 39.37 -71.12 -51.22
C ALA A 321 40.35 -72.09 -50.55
N LYS A 322 40.48 -72.07 -49.21
CA LYS A 322 41.27 -73.03 -48.43
C LYS A 322 40.83 -74.47 -48.66
N GLN A 323 39.54 -74.78 -48.73
CA GLN A 323 39.05 -76.13 -49.01
C GLN A 323 39.44 -76.60 -50.43
N LYS A 324 39.28 -75.73 -51.43
CA LYS A 324 39.71 -76.01 -52.82
C LYS A 324 41.23 -76.15 -52.93
N LEU A 325 41.97 -75.32 -52.21
CA LEU A 325 43.43 -75.39 -52.14
C LEU A 325 43.91 -76.66 -51.42
N VAL A 326 43.22 -77.16 -50.39
CA VAL A 326 43.58 -78.45 -49.74
C VAL A 326 43.53 -79.62 -50.73
N GLU A 327 42.68 -79.55 -51.76
CA GLU A 327 42.66 -80.54 -52.85
C GLU A 327 43.88 -80.38 -53.80
N GLU A 328 44.46 -79.18 -53.94
CA GLU A 328 45.70 -78.93 -54.70
C GLU A 328 47.00 -78.99 -53.86
N ILE A 329 46.92 -78.91 -52.52
CA ILE A 329 48.03 -78.97 -51.55
C ILE A 329 48.52 -80.43 -51.34
N GLN A 330 48.59 -81.20 -52.42
CA GLN A 330 49.68 -82.16 -52.59
C GLN A 330 50.93 -81.49 -53.19
N ARG A 331 50.87 -80.24 -53.69
CA ARG A 331 52.00 -79.64 -54.44
C ARG A 331 52.62 -78.32 -53.98
N LYS A 332 52.03 -77.45 -53.15
CA LYS A 332 52.67 -76.16 -52.79
C LYS A 332 52.46 -75.73 -51.33
N ALA A 333 53.28 -76.27 -50.44
CA ALA A 333 53.31 -75.96 -49.00
C ALA A 333 53.85 -74.55 -48.64
N ALA A 334 54.33 -73.74 -49.60
CA ALA A 334 54.97 -72.45 -49.30
C ALA A 334 54.01 -71.24 -49.22
N GLU A 335 52.87 -71.25 -49.92
CA GLU A 335 51.89 -70.15 -49.88
C GLU A 335 51.07 -70.12 -48.57
N LEU A 336 51.08 -71.23 -47.82
CA LEU A 336 50.26 -71.41 -46.62
C LEU A 336 50.68 -70.48 -45.46
N VAL A 337 51.97 -70.13 -45.37
CA VAL A 337 52.52 -69.21 -44.36
C VAL A 337 52.08 -67.76 -44.60
N GLN A 338 51.97 -67.34 -45.86
CA GLN A 338 51.53 -65.97 -46.19
C GLN A 338 50.04 -65.75 -45.89
N LEU A 339 49.22 -66.79 -46.03
CA LEU A 339 47.77 -66.71 -45.81
C LEU A 339 47.37 -66.77 -44.32
N THR A 340 48.12 -67.46 -43.45
CA THR A 340 47.91 -67.41 -41.99
C THR A 340 48.27 -66.04 -41.41
N ALA A 341 49.30 -65.39 -41.93
CA ALA A 341 49.60 -64.00 -41.58
C ALA A 341 48.43 -63.06 -41.94
N LYS A 342 47.81 -63.25 -43.11
CA LYS A 342 46.63 -62.47 -43.54
C LYS A 342 45.39 -62.76 -42.68
N GLN A 343 45.23 -63.99 -42.18
CA GLN A 343 44.15 -64.33 -41.25
C GLN A 343 44.28 -63.59 -39.90
N ARG A 344 45.52 -63.43 -39.39
CA ARG A 344 45.80 -62.64 -38.20
C ARG A 344 45.43 -61.17 -38.38
N GLU A 345 45.80 -60.59 -39.53
CA GLU A 345 45.47 -59.19 -39.86
C GLU A 345 43.96 -58.93 -39.83
N ILE A 346 43.16 -59.80 -40.46
CA ILE A 346 41.69 -59.69 -40.48
C ILE A 346 41.08 -59.87 -39.07
N VAL A 347 41.63 -60.76 -38.26
CA VAL A 347 41.21 -60.96 -36.86
C VAL A 347 41.51 -59.74 -36.00
N ASP A 348 42.72 -59.18 -36.13
CA ASP A 348 43.11 -57.96 -35.43
C ASP A 348 42.21 -56.77 -35.84
N GLU A 349 41.84 -56.69 -37.12
CA GLU A 349 40.86 -55.73 -37.62
C GLU A 349 39.44 -55.97 -37.09
N GLN A 350 38.97 -57.21 -36.99
CA GLN A 350 37.67 -57.57 -36.39
C GLN A 350 37.60 -57.18 -34.91
N ILE A 351 38.64 -57.52 -34.14
CA ILE A 351 38.73 -57.15 -32.71
C ILE A 351 38.72 -55.63 -32.58
N LYS A 352 39.53 -54.91 -33.37
CA LYS A 352 39.57 -53.43 -33.34
C LYS A 352 38.21 -52.83 -33.69
N ALA A 353 37.56 -53.31 -34.76
CA ALA A 353 36.24 -52.81 -35.18
C ALA A 353 35.15 -53.06 -34.14
N LYS A 354 35.11 -54.25 -33.52
CA LYS A 354 34.12 -54.57 -32.48
C LYS A 354 34.36 -53.79 -31.19
N LYS A 355 35.62 -53.58 -30.80
CA LYS A 355 35.99 -52.69 -29.68
C LYS A 355 35.49 -51.27 -29.90
N GLU A 356 35.82 -50.71 -31.07
CA GLU A 356 35.40 -49.36 -31.44
C GLU A 356 33.87 -49.22 -31.48
N GLU A 357 33.16 -50.22 -32.01
CA GLU A 357 31.70 -50.25 -32.04
C GLU A 357 31.07 -50.35 -30.63
N GLU A 358 31.58 -51.23 -29.75
CA GLU A 358 31.06 -51.30 -28.38
C GLU A 358 31.36 -50.03 -27.57
N ARG A 359 32.54 -49.41 -27.72
CA ARG A 359 32.81 -48.09 -27.10
C ARG A 359 31.79 -47.06 -27.53
N ARG A 360 31.45 -47.03 -28.82
CA ARG A 360 30.46 -46.12 -29.39
C ARG A 360 29.06 -46.41 -28.83
N ILE A 361 28.66 -47.68 -28.75
CA ILE A 361 27.37 -48.09 -28.15
C ILE A 361 27.30 -47.68 -26.67
N THR A 362 28.34 -47.93 -25.88
CA THR A 362 28.42 -47.48 -24.49
C THR A 362 28.30 -45.95 -24.39
N THR A 363 29.01 -45.21 -25.24
CA THR A 363 28.98 -43.73 -25.29
C THR A 363 27.56 -43.23 -25.52
N TYR A 364 26.88 -43.82 -26.51
CA TYR A 364 25.50 -43.50 -26.85
C TYR A 364 24.54 -43.83 -25.70
N ASN A 365 24.64 -45.02 -25.10
CA ASN A 365 23.77 -45.42 -24.01
C ASN A 365 23.95 -44.54 -22.76
N GLU A 366 25.19 -44.18 -22.43
CA GLU A 366 25.50 -43.23 -21.36
C GLU A 366 24.84 -41.88 -21.63
N PHE A 367 25.09 -41.29 -22.81
CA PHE A 367 24.51 -40.01 -23.21
C PHE A 367 22.98 -40.05 -23.27
N ALA A 368 22.37 -41.07 -23.87
CA ALA A 368 20.93 -41.20 -23.99
C ALA A 368 20.25 -41.28 -22.61
N ASN A 369 20.83 -42.02 -21.67
CA ASN A 369 20.31 -42.10 -20.30
C ASN A 369 20.43 -40.75 -19.57
N MET A 370 21.62 -40.14 -19.55
CA MET A 370 21.81 -38.85 -18.87
C MET A 370 21.05 -37.71 -19.54
N GLY A 371 20.98 -37.69 -20.87
CA GLY A 371 20.19 -36.72 -21.64
C GLY A 371 18.70 -36.86 -21.35
N THR A 372 18.19 -38.08 -21.19
CA THR A 372 16.81 -38.34 -20.76
C THR A 372 16.56 -37.86 -19.33
N GLN A 373 17.47 -38.16 -18.39
CA GLN A 373 17.38 -37.65 -17.01
C GLN A 373 17.43 -36.12 -16.96
N GLN A 374 18.31 -35.49 -17.74
CA GLN A 374 18.44 -34.04 -17.83
C GLN A 374 17.18 -33.40 -18.42
N LYS A 375 16.61 -34.01 -19.47
CA LYS A 375 15.31 -33.59 -20.02
C LYS A 375 14.20 -33.67 -18.98
N GLN A 376 14.12 -34.75 -18.19
CA GLN A 376 13.14 -34.87 -17.11
C GLN A 376 13.32 -33.81 -16.01
N ARG A 377 14.57 -33.45 -15.67
CA ARG A 377 14.86 -32.36 -14.71
C ARG A 377 14.41 -31.01 -15.24
N LEU A 378 14.71 -30.70 -16.50
CA LEU A 378 14.27 -29.46 -17.15
C LEU A 378 12.74 -29.39 -17.24
N LEU A 379 12.06 -30.51 -17.54
CA LEU A 379 10.60 -30.57 -17.52
C LEU A 379 10.01 -30.27 -16.13
N LYS A 380 10.63 -30.75 -15.05
CA LYS A 380 10.22 -30.39 -13.68
C LYS A 380 10.46 -28.91 -13.36
N CYS A 381 11.55 -28.32 -13.87
CA CYS A 381 11.81 -26.89 -13.73
C CYS A 381 10.77 -26.06 -14.51
N LEU A 382 10.39 -26.53 -15.71
CA LEU A 382 9.35 -25.91 -16.52
C LEU A 382 8.00 -25.95 -15.80
N GLU A 383 7.61 -27.11 -15.26
CA GLU A 383 6.38 -27.27 -14.47
C GLU A 383 6.35 -26.32 -13.26
N TYR A 384 7.48 -26.13 -12.59
CA TYR A 384 7.62 -25.15 -11.52
C TYR A 384 7.39 -23.71 -12.02
N CYS A 385 8.06 -23.29 -13.09
CA CYS A 385 7.90 -21.95 -13.65
C CYS A 385 6.47 -21.69 -14.13
N GLU A 386 5.84 -22.66 -14.80
CA GLU A 386 4.44 -22.57 -15.24
C GLU A 386 3.47 -22.44 -14.06
N ARG A 387 3.68 -23.22 -12.99
CA ARG A 387 2.89 -23.12 -11.75
C ARG A 387 3.08 -21.80 -11.03
N VAL A 388 4.28 -21.22 -11.05
CA VAL A 388 4.49 -19.89 -10.47
C VAL A 388 3.84 -18.82 -11.34
N LEU A 389 3.94 -18.92 -12.67
CA LEU A 389 3.31 -17.98 -13.60
C LEU A 389 1.77 -18.05 -13.56
N SER A 390 1.18 -19.19 -13.20
CA SER A 390 -0.28 -19.31 -13.14
C SER A 390 -0.93 -18.44 -12.05
N VAL A 391 -0.17 -17.99 -11.04
CA VAL A 391 -0.68 -17.08 -10.00
C VAL A 391 -0.72 -15.61 -10.48
N VAL A 392 0.03 -15.27 -11.54
CA VAL A 392 0.18 -13.89 -12.04
C VAL A 392 -1.16 -13.25 -12.43
N PRO A 393 -2.10 -13.92 -13.14
CA PRO A 393 -3.42 -13.37 -13.39
C PRO A 393 -4.19 -13.02 -12.11
N GLY A 394 -4.08 -13.86 -11.08
CA GLY A 394 -4.68 -13.63 -9.76
C GLY A 394 -4.10 -12.40 -9.06
N ILE A 395 -2.76 -12.29 -9.01
CA ILE A 395 -2.07 -11.11 -8.46
C ILE A 395 -2.40 -9.86 -9.26
N LYS A 396 -2.40 -9.92 -10.59
CA LYS A 396 -2.74 -8.78 -11.46
C LYS A 396 -4.17 -8.29 -11.25
N SER A 397 -5.12 -9.22 -11.10
CA SER A 397 -6.50 -8.89 -10.75
C SER A 397 -6.58 -8.24 -9.37
N TYR A 398 -5.88 -8.79 -8.38
CA TYR A 398 -5.81 -8.24 -7.03
C TYR A 398 -5.25 -6.82 -7.04
N VAL A 399 -4.04 -6.61 -7.56
CA VAL A 399 -3.38 -5.30 -7.64
C VAL A 399 -4.26 -4.31 -8.39
N GLY A 400 -4.81 -4.69 -9.56
CA GLY A 400 -5.68 -3.82 -10.34
C GLY A 400 -6.94 -3.37 -9.59
N GLU A 401 -7.57 -4.27 -8.82
CA GLU A 401 -8.76 -3.91 -8.02
C GLU A 401 -8.41 -3.12 -6.75
N MET A 402 -7.30 -3.44 -6.07
CA MET A 402 -6.86 -2.69 -4.89
C MET A 402 -6.40 -1.27 -5.26
N VAL A 403 -5.71 -1.10 -6.40
CA VAL A 403 -5.30 0.23 -6.92
C VAL A 403 -6.52 1.12 -7.18
N LYS A 404 -7.59 0.56 -7.78
CA LYS A 404 -8.86 1.30 -7.97
C LYS A 404 -9.50 1.77 -6.67
N ARG A 405 -9.28 1.03 -5.56
CA ARG A 405 -9.83 1.32 -4.24
C ARG A 405 -8.94 2.21 -3.39
N LEU A 406 -7.80 2.65 -3.92
CA LEU A 406 -6.90 3.53 -3.18
C LEU A 406 -7.65 4.81 -2.76
N PRO A 407 -7.45 5.26 -1.50
CA PRO A 407 -8.22 6.35 -0.91
C PRO A 407 -7.74 7.74 -1.36
N TRP A 408 -7.73 8.01 -2.66
CA TRP A 408 -7.18 9.24 -3.25
C TRP A 408 -7.77 10.54 -2.67
N GLN A 409 -9.05 10.52 -2.29
CA GLN A 409 -9.77 11.67 -1.76
C GLN A 409 -10.00 11.61 -0.25
N LYS A 410 -9.77 10.46 0.42
CA LYS A 410 -10.17 10.28 1.83
C LYS A 410 -9.51 11.26 2.79
N LEU A 411 -8.25 11.67 2.53
CA LEU A 411 -7.59 12.66 3.38
C LEU A 411 -8.27 14.03 3.28
N ARG A 412 -8.66 14.44 2.07
CA ARG A 412 -9.40 15.68 1.83
C ARG A 412 -10.80 15.61 2.44
N ASP A 413 -11.48 14.47 2.29
CA ASP A 413 -12.82 14.27 2.86
C ASP A 413 -12.78 14.28 4.39
N ALA A 414 -11.85 13.55 5.01
CA ALA A 414 -11.65 13.55 6.46
C ALA A 414 -11.29 14.96 6.96
N ARG A 415 -10.48 15.70 6.23
CA ARG A 415 -10.18 17.11 6.54
C ARG A 415 -11.42 17.98 6.49
N ASN A 416 -12.23 17.86 5.45
CA ASN A 416 -13.46 18.64 5.30
C ASN A 416 -14.42 18.33 6.46
N GLU A 417 -14.57 17.05 6.82
CA GLU A 417 -15.42 16.63 7.93
C GLU A 417 -14.95 17.18 9.28
N VAL A 418 -13.64 17.14 9.56
CA VAL A 418 -13.08 17.74 10.78
C VAL A 418 -13.26 19.27 10.76
N ASN A 419 -12.97 19.94 9.64
CA ASN A 419 -13.20 21.38 9.51
C ASN A 419 -14.66 21.76 9.75
N ASP A 420 -15.59 20.98 9.20
CA ASP A 420 -17.03 21.25 9.31
C ASP A 420 -17.51 21.09 10.76
N THR A 421 -17.04 20.04 11.45
CA THR A 421 -17.33 19.78 12.86
C THR A 421 -16.78 20.88 13.76
N GLU A 422 -15.52 21.27 13.54
CA GLU A 422 -14.84 22.29 14.36
C GLU A 422 -15.39 23.70 14.08
N ALA A 423 -15.75 24.01 12.82
CA ALA A 423 -16.40 25.26 12.47
C ALA A 423 -17.83 25.34 13.03
N GLU A 424 -18.58 24.23 13.08
CA GLU A 424 -19.87 24.16 13.76
C GLU A 424 -19.72 24.44 15.27
N GLY A 425 -18.79 23.76 15.94
CA GLY A 425 -18.52 23.99 17.36
C GLY A 425 -18.08 25.43 17.67
N PHE A 426 -17.35 26.07 16.76
CA PHE A 426 -17.02 27.49 16.89
C PHE A 426 -18.26 28.39 16.77
N MET A 427 -19.11 28.18 15.76
CA MET A 427 -20.32 28.99 15.55
C MET A 427 -21.33 28.82 16.69
N GLU A 428 -21.49 27.60 17.21
CA GLU A 428 -22.32 27.33 18.40
C GLU A 428 -21.83 28.07 19.66
N ALA A 429 -20.54 28.39 19.75
CA ALA A 429 -19.99 29.22 20.82
C ALA A 429 -20.07 30.73 20.51
N TYR A 430 -19.87 31.10 19.25
CA TYR A 430 -19.77 32.50 18.81
C TYR A 430 -21.13 33.20 18.74
N ASP A 431 -22.16 32.57 18.19
CA ASP A 431 -23.50 33.18 18.08
C ASP A 431 -24.04 33.61 19.45
N PRO A 432 -24.02 32.75 20.48
CA PRO A 432 -24.52 33.13 21.79
C PRO A 432 -23.60 34.16 22.47
N PHE A 433 -22.31 34.17 22.20
CA PHE A 433 -21.41 35.22 22.70
C PHE A 433 -21.84 36.61 22.16
N VAL A 434 -22.03 36.72 20.84
CA VAL A 434 -22.47 37.96 20.19
C VAL A 434 -23.85 38.39 20.69
N GLU A 435 -24.79 37.46 20.82
CA GLU A 435 -26.11 37.73 21.39
C GLU A 435 -26.00 38.32 22.81
N CYS A 436 -25.20 37.69 23.67
CA CYS A 436 -25.04 38.09 25.07
C CYS A 436 -24.42 39.48 25.22
N CYS A 437 -23.43 39.82 24.38
CA CYS A 437 -22.85 41.16 24.30
C CYS A 437 -23.88 42.19 23.80
N GLY A 438 -24.64 41.84 22.76
CA GLY A 438 -25.68 42.69 22.18
C GLY A 438 -26.79 43.04 23.18
N GLU A 439 -27.32 42.04 23.89
CA GLU A 439 -28.38 42.22 24.89
C GLU A 439 -27.98 43.20 26.00
N LEU A 440 -26.76 43.04 26.56
CA LEU A 440 -26.29 43.93 27.61
C LEU A 440 -26.03 45.34 27.09
N THR A 441 -25.52 45.46 25.86
CA THR A 441 -25.29 46.73 25.19
C THR A 441 -26.60 47.48 24.97
N VAL A 442 -27.66 46.83 24.49
CA VAL A 442 -28.99 47.44 24.34
C VAL A 442 -29.53 47.93 25.68
N LYS A 443 -29.46 47.11 26.73
CA LYS A 443 -29.88 47.49 28.09
C LYS A 443 -29.09 48.71 28.61
N LYS A 444 -27.78 48.78 28.31
CA LYS A 444 -26.92 49.90 28.73
C LYS A 444 -27.14 51.16 27.91
N MET A 445 -27.30 51.06 26.60
CA MET A 445 -27.71 52.19 25.76
C MET A 445 -29.05 52.76 26.22
N HIS A 446 -30.00 51.88 26.54
CA HIS A 446 -31.29 52.30 27.05
C HIS A 446 -31.16 53.05 28.42
N ARG A 447 -30.37 52.51 29.35
CA ARG A 447 -30.08 53.20 30.62
C ARG A 447 -29.42 54.55 30.37
N HIS A 448 -28.48 54.62 29.43
CA HIS A 448 -27.81 55.87 29.04
C HIS A 448 -28.81 56.90 28.48
N ASP A 449 -29.71 56.49 27.59
CA ASP A 449 -30.75 57.37 27.04
C ASP A 449 -31.68 57.91 28.12
N THR A 450 -32.05 57.06 29.10
CA THR A 450 -32.88 57.45 30.24
C THR A 450 -32.16 58.47 31.12
N LEU A 451 -30.90 58.22 31.45
CA LEU A 451 -30.07 59.14 32.21
C LEU A 451 -29.86 60.46 31.48
N SER A 452 -29.67 60.43 30.16
CA SER A 452 -29.54 61.63 29.34
C SER A 452 -30.81 62.49 29.38
N ARG A 453 -31.99 61.86 29.34
CA ARG A 453 -33.27 62.57 29.47
C ARG A 453 -33.47 63.14 30.87
N GLN A 454 -33.15 62.38 31.91
CA GLN A 454 -33.18 62.86 33.29
C GLN A 454 -32.23 64.06 33.47
N SER A 455 -31.02 63.97 32.92
CA SER A 455 -30.03 65.06 32.93
C SER A 455 -30.57 66.32 32.25
N ARG A 456 -31.19 66.20 31.07
CA ARG A 456 -31.85 67.34 30.39
C ARG A 456 -32.98 67.95 31.21
N LEU A 457 -33.80 67.13 31.86
CA LEU A 457 -34.89 67.61 32.71
C LEU A 457 -34.37 68.34 33.95
N VAL A 458 -33.37 67.78 34.62
CA VAL A 458 -32.73 68.40 35.79
C VAL A 458 -31.98 69.67 35.39
N GLU A 459 -31.34 69.69 34.23
CA GLU A 459 -30.73 70.90 33.67
C GLU A 459 -31.77 71.99 33.36
N HIS A 460 -32.91 71.62 32.78
CA HIS A 460 -34.03 72.55 32.57
C HIS A 460 -34.55 73.11 33.91
N ASN A 461 -34.73 72.26 34.93
CA ASN A 461 -35.17 72.68 36.26
C ASN A 461 -34.15 73.61 36.91
N ARG A 462 -32.85 73.28 36.84
CA ARG A 462 -31.76 74.16 37.29
C ARG A 462 -31.81 75.53 36.62
N ASN A 463 -31.98 75.57 35.29
CA ASN A 463 -32.04 76.82 34.53
C ASN A 463 -33.28 77.64 34.90
N SER A 464 -34.44 76.99 35.05
CA SER A 464 -35.68 77.65 35.49
C SER A 464 -35.57 78.18 36.92
N SER A 465 -34.99 77.39 37.84
CA SER A 465 -34.75 77.78 39.23
C SER A 465 -33.75 78.93 39.37
N MET A 466 -32.80 79.05 38.43
CA MET A 466 -31.89 80.20 38.35
C MET A 466 -32.64 81.49 38.00
N GLU A 467 -33.63 81.42 37.11
CA GLU A 467 -34.49 82.56 36.76
C GLU A 467 -35.44 82.94 37.91
N SER A 468 -35.91 81.96 38.70
CA SER A 468 -36.88 82.18 39.78
C SER A 468 -36.29 82.37 41.18
N LEU A 469 -34.96 82.34 41.34
CA LEU A 469 -34.25 82.37 42.64
C LEU A 469 -34.72 81.26 43.62
N ASP A 470 -34.97 80.06 43.11
CA ASP A 470 -35.44 78.92 43.93
C ASP A 470 -34.32 78.40 44.88
N PRO A 471 -34.60 78.23 46.19
CA PRO A 471 -33.64 77.71 47.16
C PRO A 471 -33.10 76.30 46.84
N ASN A 472 -33.77 75.51 46.00
CA ASN A 472 -33.34 74.16 45.61
C ASN A 472 -32.24 74.13 44.53
N MET A 473 -31.75 75.28 44.05
CA MET A 473 -30.79 75.34 42.94
C MET A 473 -29.51 74.51 43.17
N ASN A 474 -29.00 74.45 44.41
CA ASN A 474 -27.84 73.63 44.76
C ASN A 474 -28.13 72.12 44.69
N ASN A 475 -29.36 71.69 44.99
CA ASN A 475 -29.76 70.29 44.88
C ASN A 475 -29.78 69.85 43.41
N TYR A 476 -30.34 70.67 42.51
CA TYR A 476 -30.32 70.38 41.08
C TYR A 476 -28.90 70.32 40.50
N ARG A 477 -27.95 71.12 41.02
CA ARG A 477 -26.54 71.03 40.62
C ARG A 477 -25.93 69.69 41.04
N ALA A 478 -26.12 69.29 42.29
CA ALA A 478 -25.62 68.01 42.80
C ALA A 478 -26.25 66.80 42.07
N GLU A 479 -27.57 66.83 41.83
CA GLU A 479 -28.28 65.81 41.06
C GLU A 479 -27.78 65.73 39.61
N LEU A 480 -27.52 66.88 38.97
CA LEU A 480 -26.99 66.90 37.61
C LEU A 480 -25.57 66.30 37.54
N GLU A 481 -24.71 66.64 38.50
CA GLU A 481 -23.37 66.07 38.62
C GLU A 481 -23.43 64.55 38.83
N GLU A 482 -24.33 64.07 39.69
CA GLU A 482 -24.55 62.64 39.92
C GLU A 482 -25.04 61.93 38.64
N LEU A 483 -26.01 62.51 37.92
CA LEU A 483 -26.51 61.94 36.66
C LEU A 483 -25.42 61.90 35.58
N ILE A 484 -24.60 62.95 35.46
CA ILE A 484 -23.47 62.98 34.53
C ILE A 484 -22.46 61.87 34.88
N GLU A 485 -22.17 61.66 36.16
CA GLU A 485 -21.24 60.61 36.59
C GLU A 485 -21.81 59.21 36.33
N GLN A 486 -23.11 58.99 36.56
CA GLN A 486 -23.80 57.76 36.18
C GLN A 486 -23.77 57.55 34.65
N MET A 487 -23.95 58.60 33.84
CA MET A 487 -23.86 58.53 32.37
C MET A 487 -22.46 58.14 31.91
N LYS A 488 -21.40 58.72 32.48
CA LYS A 488 -20.01 58.32 32.19
C LYS A 488 -19.76 56.86 32.55
N GLY A 489 -20.24 56.41 33.71
CA GLY A 489 -20.14 55.01 34.14
C GLY A 489 -20.79 54.05 33.14
N VAL A 490 -22.02 54.35 32.69
CA VAL A 490 -22.72 53.53 31.69
C VAL A 490 -22.00 53.57 30.33
N THR A 491 -21.52 54.73 29.91
CA THR A 491 -20.75 54.90 28.67
C THR A 491 -19.46 54.07 28.70
N GLY A 492 -18.76 54.05 29.84
CA GLY A 492 -17.58 53.21 30.05
C GLY A 492 -17.89 51.72 29.90
N VAL A 493 -19.03 51.26 30.41
CA VAL A 493 -19.49 49.87 30.24
C VAL A 493 -19.80 49.56 28.77
N ILE A 494 -20.48 50.47 28.06
CA ILE A 494 -20.76 50.30 26.61
C ILE A 494 -19.45 50.17 25.83
N ASN A 495 -18.47 51.03 26.09
CA ASN A 495 -17.17 50.98 25.42
C ASN A 495 -16.43 49.67 25.71
N ALA A 496 -16.49 49.17 26.95
CA ALA A 496 -15.90 47.89 27.33
C ALA A 496 -16.59 46.70 26.64
N LEU A 497 -17.90 46.75 26.45
CA LEU A 497 -18.66 45.72 25.73
C LEU A 497 -18.32 45.73 24.24
N ASN A 498 -18.25 46.91 23.62
CA ASN A 498 -17.81 47.04 22.23
C ASN A 498 -16.39 46.49 22.05
N ALA A 499 -15.46 46.83 22.96
CA ALA A 499 -14.10 46.30 22.91
C ALA A 499 -14.05 44.77 23.07
N THR A 500 -14.90 44.20 23.92
CA THR A 500 -15.03 42.74 24.09
C THR A 500 -15.57 42.08 22.82
N GLN A 501 -16.57 42.69 22.20
CA GLN A 501 -17.17 42.23 20.96
C GLN A 501 -16.17 42.32 19.78
N ASP A 502 -15.40 43.42 19.71
CA ASP A 502 -14.32 43.59 18.74
C ASP A 502 -13.21 42.54 18.94
N ALA A 503 -12.86 42.21 20.19
CA ALA A 503 -11.90 41.13 20.48
C ALA A 503 -12.43 39.77 20.03
N GLY A 504 -13.71 39.48 20.25
CA GLY A 504 -14.37 38.29 19.72
C GLY A 504 -14.39 38.26 18.19
N GLU A 505 -14.58 39.41 17.54
CA GLU A 505 -14.53 39.54 16.09
C GLU A 505 -13.11 39.29 15.54
N GLN A 506 -12.05 39.72 16.25
CA GLN A 506 -10.68 39.36 15.87
C GLN A 506 -10.45 37.85 15.93
N LEU A 507 -11.09 37.15 16.88
CA LEU A 507 -11.06 35.68 16.90
C LEU A 507 -11.80 35.11 15.69
N PHE A 508 -13.00 35.62 15.35
CA PHE A 508 -13.73 35.22 14.15
C PHE A 508 -12.90 35.41 12.87
N LEU A 509 -12.38 36.62 12.63
CA LEU A 509 -11.58 36.95 11.44
C LEU A 509 -10.38 36.01 11.26
N SER A 510 -9.79 35.57 12.37
CA SER A 510 -8.64 34.68 12.34
C SER A 510 -8.97 33.24 11.93
N VAL A 511 -10.23 32.85 11.93
CA VAL A 511 -10.73 31.53 11.49
C VAL A 511 -11.80 31.60 10.40
N GLU A 512 -12.14 32.81 9.94
CA GLU A 512 -13.23 33.11 8.99
C GLU A 512 -13.16 32.22 7.75
N LYS A 513 -11.97 32.01 7.20
CA LYS A 513 -11.77 31.18 6.01
C LYS A 513 -12.30 29.75 6.20
N ALA A 514 -12.02 29.11 7.34
CA ALA A 514 -12.51 27.75 7.62
C ALA A 514 -14.03 27.70 7.73
N ILE A 515 -14.63 28.74 8.32
CA ILE A 515 -16.08 28.85 8.49
C ILE A 515 -16.73 29.02 7.13
N LEU A 516 -16.28 29.99 6.31
CA LEU A 516 -16.82 30.22 4.98
C LEU A 516 -16.72 28.97 4.10
N GLU A 517 -15.59 28.26 4.15
CA GLU A 517 -15.43 26.99 3.43
C GLU A 517 -16.46 25.92 3.83
N LYS A 518 -16.84 25.82 5.11
CA LYS A 518 -17.93 24.93 5.57
C LYS A 518 -19.26 25.32 4.92
N TYR A 519 -19.64 26.60 5.02
CA TYR A 519 -20.92 27.08 4.51
C TYR A 519 -21.02 26.98 2.98
N GLU A 520 -19.92 27.25 2.27
CA GLU A 520 -19.82 27.03 0.83
C GLU A 520 -20.04 25.56 0.46
N ARG A 521 -19.39 24.62 1.17
CA ARG A 521 -19.56 23.17 0.95
C ARG A 521 -20.97 22.69 1.28
N ALA A 522 -21.56 23.19 2.35
CA ALA A 522 -22.94 22.87 2.75
C ALA A 522 -24.00 23.54 1.85
N ALA A 523 -23.58 24.42 0.94
CA ALA A 523 -24.45 25.26 0.10
C ALA A 523 -25.47 26.07 0.91
N THR A 524 -25.10 26.49 2.12
CA THR A 524 -25.92 27.32 3.01
C THR A 524 -25.43 28.77 2.98
N PRO A 525 -26.32 29.77 2.87
CA PRO A 525 -25.90 31.16 2.90
C PRO A 525 -25.35 31.48 4.29
N PHE A 526 -24.11 31.93 4.35
CA PHE A 526 -23.51 32.41 5.59
C PHE A 526 -24.04 33.80 5.92
N VAL A 527 -24.61 33.97 7.11
CA VAL A 527 -25.00 35.28 7.65
C VAL A 527 -24.20 35.51 8.92
N HIS A 528 -23.45 36.59 8.96
CA HIS A 528 -22.59 36.88 10.10
C HIS A 528 -23.44 37.18 11.35
N PRO A 529 -23.12 36.63 12.54
CA PRO A 529 -23.92 36.84 13.75
C PRO A 529 -24.08 38.31 14.13
N LEU A 530 -23.05 39.14 13.90
CA LEU A 530 -23.15 40.60 14.09
C LEU A 530 -24.23 41.25 13.22
N GLN A 531 -24.49 40.73 12.01
CA GLN A 531 -25.55 41.24 11.14
C GLN A 531 -26.93 40.84 11.70
N VAL A 532 -27.08 39.59 12.14
CA VAL A 532 -28.33 39.08 12.73
C VAL A 532 -28.69 39.86 14.01
N HIS A 533 -27.72 40.01 14.92
CA HIS A 533 -27.94 40.68 16.20
C HIS A 533 -27.93 42.21 16.09
N GLY A 534 -27.22 42.77 15.09
CA GLY A 534 -27.30 44.20 14.77
C GLY A 534 -28.72 44.62 14.39
N VAL A 535 -29.40 43.82 13.56
CA VAL A 535 -30.81 44.07 13.20
C VAL A 535 -31.73 43.98 14.42
N LYS A 536 -31.59 42.92 15.24
CA LYS A 536 -32.37 42.78 16.48
C LYS A 536 -32.16 43.96 17.44
N SER A 537 -30.91 44.40 17.61
CA SER A 537 -30.55 45.54 18.46
C SER A 537 -31.22 46.84 18.01
N VAL A 538 -31.25 47.09 16.69
CA VAL A 538 -31.95 48.25 16.11
C VAL A 538 -33.46 48.14 16.33
N GLU A 539 -34.07 46.97 16.05
CA GLU A 539 -35.51 46.78 16.25
C GLU A 539 -35.94 46.96 17.72
N GLU A 540 -35.17 46.42 18.66
CA GLU A 540 -35.44 46.58 20.09
C GLU A 540 -35.26 48.02 20.54
N ARG A 541 -34.22 48.70 20.04
CA ARG A 541 -34.00 50.12 20.27
C ARG A 541 -35.14 50.95 19.73
N ASP A 542 -35.61 50.70 18.51
CA ASP A 542 -36.73 51.43 17.89
C ASP A 542 -38.04 51.21 18.66
N ARG A 543 -38.37 49.95 19.02
CA ARG A 543 -39.54 49.64 19.86
C ARG A 543 -39.48 50.32 21.22
N PHE A 544 -38.28 50.46 21.79
CA PHE A 544 -38.09 51.19 23.02
C PHE A 544 -38.23 52.69 22.83
N VAL A 545 -37.49 53.28 21.88
CA VAL A 545 -37.54 54.71 21.55
C VAL A 545 -38.97 55.15 21.32
N ASN A 546 -39.78 54.36 20.59
CA ASN A 546 -41.20 54.62 20.37
C ASN A 546 -42.00 54.65 21.68
N ARG A 547 -41.89 53.63 22.55
CA ARG A 547 -42.57 53.61 23.86
C ARG A 547 -42.13 54.76 24.76
N SER A 548 -40.86 55.13 24.66
CA SER A 548 -40.24 56.14 25.49
C SER A 548 -40.55 57.55 25.00
N MET A 549 -40.66 57.76 23.69
CA MET A 549 -41.19 58.98 23.09
C MET A 549 -42.62 59.21 23.55
N GLN A 550 -43.48 58.18 23.51
CA GLN A 550 -44.85 58.29 24.03
C GLN A 550 -44.87 58.75 25.50
N TYR A 551 -43.98 58.21 26.33
CA TYR A 551 -43.83 58.67 27.72
C TYR A 551 -43.37 60.11 27.86
N VAL A 552 -42.41 60.55 27.03
CA VAL A 552 -41.94 61.94 27.03
C VAL A 552 -43.03 62.88 26.52
N GLU A 553 -43.74 62.53 25.46
CA GLU A 553 -44.87 63.30 24.94
C GLU A 553 -46.00 63.43 25.98
N ASP A 554 -46.27 62.38 26.74
CA ASP A 554 -47.25 62.41 27.82
C ASP A 554 -46.78 63.29 29.00
N GLU A 555 -45.50 63.24 29.38
CA GLU A 555 -44.95 64.15 30.39
C GLU A 555 -44.87 65.60 29.90
N GLU A 556 -44.45 65.86 28.65
CA GLU A 556 -44.47 67.18 28.04
C GLU A 556 -45.90 67.73 27.98
N ARG A 557 -46.91 66.89 27.67
CA ARG A 557 -48.32 67.28 27.79
C ARG A 557 -48.70 67.65 29.22
N LYS A 558 -48.35 66.84 30.22
CA LYS A 558 -48.63 67.17 31.64
C LYS A 558 -47.93 68.45 32.08
N VAL A 559 -46.71 68.70 31.59
CA VAL A 559 -45.96 69.93 31.89
C VAL A 559 -46.59 71.13 31.19
N LEU A 560 -47.02 71.00 29.94
CA LEU A 560 -47.78 72.03 29.21
C LEU A 560 -49.12 72.32 29.89
N GLU A 561 -49.83 71.28 30.36
CA GLU A 561 -51.04 71.43 31.16
C GLU A 561 -50.75 72.18 32.45
N LYS A 562 -49.71 71.81 33.20
CA LYS A 562 -49.27 72.54 34.41
C LYS A 562 -48.92 73.99 34.10
N LYS A 563 -48.21 74.28 33.01
CA LYS A 563 -47.94 75.66 32.55
C LYS A 563 -49.23 76.41 32.23
N SER A 564 -50.19 75.78 31.53
CA SER A 564 -51.49 76.38 31.23
C SER A 564 -52.33 76.66 32.48
N VAL A 565 -52.20 75.80 33.51
CA VAL A 565 -52.85 75.99 34.81
C VAL A 565 -52.19 77.12 35.58
N LEU A 566 -50.85 77.18 35.60
CA LEU A 566 -50.10 78.26 36.22
C LEU A 566 -50.35 79.60 35.54
N GLU A 567 -50.42 79.67 34.20
CA GLU A 567 -50.81 80.88 33.49
C GLU A 567 -52.26 81.29 33.79
N ARG A 568 -53.19 80.33 33.89
CA ARG A 568 -54.57 80.62 34.29
C ARG A 568 -54.64 81.13 35.73
N MET A 569 -53.91 80.51 36.65
CA MET A 569 -53.81 80.98 38.04
C MET A 569 -53.17 82.36 38.11
N ARG A 570 -52.12 82.62 37.34
CA ARG A 570 -51.47 83.94 37.28
C ARG A 570 -52.43 85.01 36.77
N ARG A 571 -53.19 84.75 35.71
CA ARG A 571 -54.26 85.65 35.24
C ARG A 571 -55.39 85.81 36.25
N ALA A 572 -55.73 84.76 37.00
CA ALA A 572 -56.75 84.83 38.04
C ALA A 572 -56.28 85.68 39.23
N VAL A 573 -55.02 85.52 39.65
CA VAL A 573 -54.39 86.35 40.68
C VAL A 573 -54.26 87.79 40.22
N GLU A 574 -53.82 88.05 38.99
CA GLU A 574 -53.82 89.42 38.41
C GLU A 574 -55.25 90.00 38.33
N GLY A 575 -56.26 89.17 38.06
CA GLY A 575 -57.67 89.55 38.10
C GLY A 575 -58.21 89.85 39.50
N GLU A 576 -57.80 89.08 40.51
CA GLU A 576 -58.15 89.32 41.92
C GLU A 576 -57.40 90.53 42.48
N GLU A 577 -56.11 90.70 42.17
CA GLU A 577 -55.33 91.88 42.56
C GLU A 577 -55.96 93.15 41.96
N THR A 578 -56.35 93.13 40.68
CA THR A 578 -57.07 94.27 40.08
C THR A 578 -58.45 94.50 40.69
N ALA A 579 -59.19 93.44 41.05
CA ALA A 579 -60.47 93.56 41.76
C ALA A 579 -60.32 94.08 43.20
N VAL A 580 -59.27 93.67 43.91
CA VAL A 580 -58.93 94.13 45.26
C VAL A 580 -58.46 95.58 45.21
N GLU A 581 -57.63 95.96 44.24
CA GLU A 581 -57.23 97.36 44.02
C GLU A 581 -58.44 98.27 43.71
N LEU A 582 -59.42 97.78 42.95
CA LEU A 582 -60.68 98.49 42.72
C LEU A 582 -61.54 98.58 44.00
N ALA A 583 -61.66 97.49 44.76
CA ALA A 583 -62.43 97.47 46.00
C ALA A 583 -61.84 98.39 47.08
N ILE A 584 -60.51 98.52 47.15
CA ILE A 584 -59.84 99.46 48.06
C ILE A 584 -60.09 100.92 47.65
N ARG A 585 -60.23 101.20 46.34
CA ARG A 585 -60.54 102.56 45.85
C ARG A 585 -61.97 103.01 46.15
N ASP A 586 -62.93 102.08 46.23
CA ASP A 586 -64.36 102.41 46.42
C ASP A 586 -64.80 102.47 47.89
N ILE A 587 -63.89 102.36 48.87
CA ILE A 587 -64.23 102.59 50.29
C ILE A 587 -64.35 104.11 50.52
N PRO A 588 -65.55 104.66 50.76
CA PRO A 588 -65.72 106.09 50.95
C PRO A 588 -65.13 106.51 52.30
N VAL A 589 -64.06 107.29 52.24
CA VAL A 589 -63.39 107.90 53.38
C VAL A 589 -64.29 109.02 53.95
N GLY A 590 -65.10 108.70 54.96
CA GLY A 590 -65.85 109.69 55.74
C GLY A 590 -66.84 109.00 56.68
N ARG A 591 -66.94 109.35 57.96
CA ARG A 591 -66.65 110.62 58.63
C ARG A 591 -66.28 110.37 60.09
N ALA A 592 -65.45 111.28 60.59
CA ALA A 592 -65.34 111.64 61.99
C ALA A 592 -66.67 112.12 62.59
#